data_AF-A0A8S1M8X1-F1
#
_entry.id   AF-A0A8S1M8X1-F1
#
_cell.length_a   1.000
_cell.length_b   1.000
_cell.length_c   1.000
_cell.angle_alpha   90.00
_cell.angle_beta   90.00
_cell.angle_gamma   90.00
#
_symmetry.space_group_name_H-M   'P 1'
#
loop_
_entity.id
_entity.type
_entity.pdbx_description
1 polymer ?
#
loop_
_entity_poly.entity_id
_entity_poly.type
_entity_poly.pdbx_seq_one_letter_code
_entity_poly.pdbx_strand_id
1 'polypeptide(L)'
;MMKSLSYKNIVHSIDCGNYMKYRSFDGINYKSDQYFKGSSEFVDYYNEQETIKVKKTVDSELYLTQRQGQHFAYQIPLNNDQPETKNYILILNFAEQCKNF
;
A
#
# COMPACT_ATOMS: atom_id res chain seq x y z
N MET A 1 -0.13 23.04 2.81
CA MET A 1 -1.33 22.25 3.15
C MET A 1 -1.61 21.34 1.97
N MET A 2 -1.38 20.03 2.10
CA MET A 2 -1.73 19.06 1.04
C MET A 2 -3.24 19.15 0.82
N LYS A 3 -3.70 19.37 -0.42
CA LYS A 3 -5.12 19.21 -0.75
C LYS A 3 -5.53 17.83 -0.25
N SER A 4 -6.54 17.77 0.61
CA SER A 4 -7.20 16.52 0.98
C SER A 4 -7.51 15.77 -0.32
N LEU A 5 -6.88 14.60 -0.49
CA LEU A 5 -7.20 13.73 -1.60
C LEU A 5 -8.63 13.25 -1.38
N SER A 6 -9.53 13.64 -2.27
CA SER A 6 -10.88 13.09 -2.23
C SER A 6 -10.79 11.60 -2.54
N TYR A 7 -11.20 10.76 -1.60
CA TYR A 7 -11.28 9.30 -1.79
C TYR A 7 -12.12 8.91 -3.02
N LYS A 8 -13.04 9.81 -3.46
CA LYS A 8 -13.85 9.64 -4.68
C LYS A 8 -13.03 9.58 -5.97
N ASN A 9 -11.79 10.06 -5.95
CA ASN A 9 -10.91 10.12 -7.11
C ASN A 9 -9.76 9.09 -7.05
N ILE A 10 -9.78 8.18 -6.07
CA ILE A 10 -8.79 7.10 -5.98
C ILE A 10 -9.09 6.09 -7.08
N VAL A 11 -8.14 5.96 -8.01
CA VAL A 11 -8.24 4.99 -9.12
C VAL A 11 -7.73 3.62 -8.65
N HIS A 12 -6.66 3.60 -7.84
CA HIS A 12 -6.11 2.41 -7.22
C HIS A 12 -5.65 2.71 -5.79
N SER A 13 -5.88 1.76 -4.89
CA SER A 13 -5.27 1.70 -3.56
C SER A 13 -4.98 0.23 -3.26
N ILE A 14 -3.73 -0.07 -2.93
CA ILE A 14 -3.19 -1.43 -2.88
C ILE A 14 -2.47 -1.60 -1.54
N ASP A 15 -2.84 -2.64 -0.80
CA ASP A 15 -2.14 -3.07 0.42
C ASP A 15 -1.07 -4.11 0.02
N CYS A 16 0.17 -3.65 -0.08
CA CYS A 16 1.28 -4.43 -0.63
C CYS A 16 1.67 -5.57 0.31
N GLY A 17 1.60 -6.81 -0.16
CA GLY A 17 1.88 -8.00 0.64
C GLY A 17 0.66 -8.59 1.35
N ASN A 18 -0.51 -7.96 1.29
CA ASN A 18 -1.72 -8.43 1.96
C ASN A 18 -2.65 -9.21 1.02
N TYR A 19 -3.26 -10.28 1.54
CA TYR A 19 -4.32 -11.04 0.84
C TYR A 19 -5.72 -10.50 1.11
N MET A 20 -5.87 -9.66 2.14
CA MET A 20 -7.14 -9.09 2.57
C MET A 20 -7.24 -7.62 2.20
N LYS A 21 -8.48 -7.12 2.15
CA LYS A 21 -8.74 -5.68 2.01
C LYS A 21 -8.59 -4.99 3.36
N TYR A 22 -8.14 -3.75 3.34
CA TYR A 22 -8.02 -2.90 4.53
C TYR A 22 -8.77 -1.58 4.33
N ARG A 23 -9.44 -1.09 5.39
CA ARG A 23 -10.06 0.23 5.39
C ARG A 23 -9.35 1.11 6.41
N SER A 24 -8.67 2.14 5.92
CA SER A 24 -7.96 3.10 6.78
C SER A 24 -8.92 4.00 7.55
N PHE A 25 -8.37 4.65 8.57
CA PHE A 25 -9.03 5.60 9.45
C PHE A 25 -9.63 6.78 8.69
N ASP A 26 -8.94 7.27 7.66
CA ASP A 26 -9.43 8.33 6.77
C ASP A 26 -10.44 7.85 5.70
N GLY A 27 -10.75 6.55 5.69
CA GLY A 27 -11.81 5.95 4.88
C GLY A 27 -11.37 5.42 3.51
N ILE A 28 -10.07 5.38 3.21
CA ILE A 28 -9.55 4.75 2.00
C ILE A 28 -9.70 3.22 2.10
N ASN A 29 -10.25 2.60 1.06
CA ASN A 29 -10.43 1.15 0.99
C ASN A 29 -9.32 0.52 0.15
N TYR A 30 -8.21 0.18 0.79
CA TYR A 30 -7.11 -0.56 0.16
C TYR A 30 -7.58 -1.95 -0.25
N LYS A 31 -7.28 -2.32 -1.50
CA LYS A 31 -7.49 -3.67 -2.02
C LYS A 31 -6.32 -4.56 -1.62
N SER A 32 -6.57 -5.86 -1.60
CA SER A 32 -5.49 -6.85 -1.49
C SER A 32 -4.47 -6.66 -2.60
N ASP A 33 -3.26 -7.15 -2.37
CA ASP A 33 -2.13 -6.97 -3.27
C ASP A 33 -2.43 -7.46 -4.69
N GLN A 34 -2.06 -6.65 -5.68
CA GLN A 34 -2.37 -6.86 -7.09
C GLN A 34 -1.38 -6.10 -7.97
N TYR A 35 -1.27 -6.54 -9.24
CA TYR A 35 -0.44 -5.91 -10.26
C TYR A 35 1.08 -5.95 -10.07
N PHE A 36 1.59 -6.71 -9.08
CA PHE A 36 3.03 -6.94 -8.97
C PHE A 36 3.55 -7.80 -10.13
N LYS A 37 4.81 -7.57 -10.49
CA LYS A 37 5.57 -8.29 -11.52
C LYS A 37 6.99 -8.56 -11.03
N GLY A 38 7.58 -9.64 -11.52
CA GLY A 38 8.94 -10.05 -11.15
C GLY A 38 9.00 -10.89 -9.87
N SER A 39 10.22 -11.12 -9.38
CA SER A 39 10.50 -11.98 -8.24
C SER A 39 10.37 -11.19 -6.94
N SER A 40 9.36 -11.55 -6.14
CA SER A 40 9.09 -10.95 -4.85
C SER A 40 8.42 -11.94 -3.90
N GLU A 41 8.51 -11.65 -2.61
CA GLU A 41 7.89 -12.38 -1.51
C GLU A 41 6.96 -11.46 -0.74
N PHE A 42 5.96 -12.04 -0.09
CA PHE A 42 5.18 -11.35 0.92
C PHE A 42 5.82 -11.59 2.29
N VAL A 43 5.82 -10.57 3.13
CA VAL A 43 6.13 -10.71 4.56
C VAL A 43 4.93 -10.23 5.34
N ASP A 44 4.55 -11.04 6.32
CA ASP A 44 3.38 -10.82 7.16
C ASP A 44 3.83 -10.80 8.62
N TYR A 45 3.55 -9.68 9.29
CA TYR A 45 3.87 -9.43 10.68
C TYR A 45 2.63 -9.34 11.58
N TYR A 46 1.45 -9.75 11.12
CA TYR A 46 0.21 -9.68 11.91
C TYR A 46 0.33 -10.39 13.26
N ASN A 47 0.98 -11.56 13.30
CA ASN A 47 1.21 -12.29 14.54
C ASN A 47 2.24 -11.63 15.48
N GLU A 48 3.00 -10.66 14.97
CA GLU A 48 4.02 -9.90 15.70
C GLU A 48 3.53 -8.47 16.04
N GLN A 49 2.24 -8.16 15.85
CA GLN A 49 1.69 -6.80 16.03
C GLN A 49 1.91 -6.19 17.43
N GLU A 50 2.06 -7.02 18.47
CA GLU A 50 2.33 -6.54 19.84
C GLU A 50 3.77 -6.05 20.01
N THR A 51 4.71 -6.65 19.29
CA THR A 51 6.15 -6.34 19.36
C THR A 51 6.55 -5.35 18.28
N ILE A 52 5.88 -5.37 17.13
CA ILE A 52 6.12 -4.50 15.98
C ILE A 52 5.19 -3.30 16.05
N LYS A 53 5.70 -2.21 16.63
CA LYS A 53 4.98 -0.94 16.70
C LYS A 53 5.36 -0.03 15.54
N VAL A 54 4.43 0.12 14.60
CA VAL A 54 4.53 1.11 13.53
C VAL A 54 4.21 2.49 14.12
N LYS A 55 5.22 3.35 14.25
CA LYS A 55 5.07 4.68 14.86
C LYS A 55 4.51 5.69 13.85
N LYS A 56 3.92 6.78 14.36
CA LYS A 56 3.43 7.93 13.58
C LYS A 56 2.30 7.60 12.58
N THR A 57 1.55 6.54 12.83
CA THR A 57 0.36 6.19 12.06
C THR A 57 -0.77 5.78 13.01
N VAL A 58 -2.02 6.00 12.59
CA VAL A 58 -3.21 5.41 13.22
C VAL A 58 -3.65 4.13 12.50
N ASP A 59 -3.10 3.89 11.31
CA ASP A 59 -3.41 2.77 10.42
C ASP A 59 -2.31 1.70 10.48
N SER A 60 -1.93 1.23 11.67
CA SER A 60 -0.78 0.34 11.84
C SER A 60 -0.88 -0.95 11.04
N GLU A 61 -2.09 -1.50 10.90
CA GLU A 61 -2.35 -2.74 10.14
C GLU A 61 -1.90 -2.64 8.67
N LEU A 62 -2.05 -1.47 8.03
CA LEU A 62 -1.60 -1.23 6.65
C LEU A 62 -0.08 -1.43 6.47
N TYR A 63 0.67 -1.37 7.56
CA TYR A 63 2.13 -1.45 7.57
C TYR A 63 2.64 -2.77 8.19
N LEU A 64 1.74 -3.71 8.52
CA LEU A 64 2.10 -5.04 9.04
C LEU A 64 2.35 -6.06 7.93
N THR A 65 2.08 -5.71 6.67
CA THR A 65 2.47 -6.54 5.53
C THR A 65 3.35 -5.74 4.59
N GLN A 66 4.22 -6.43 3.87
CA GLN A 66 5.03 -5.83 2.81
C GLN A 66 5.24 -6.81 1.67
N ARG A 67 5.48 -6.25 0.48
CA ARG A 67 6.11 -6.97 -0.62
C ARG A 67 7.59 -6.61 -0.66
N GLN A 68 8.45 -7.61 -0.69
CA GLN A 68 9.90 -7.43 -0.75
C GLN A 68 10.52 -8.26 -1.88
N GLY A 69 11.66 -7.80 -2.40
CA GLY A 69 12.40 -8.51 -3.44
C GLY A 69 13.47 -7.61 -4.05
N GLN A 70 14.50 -8.20 -4.63
CA GLN A 70 15.58 -7.44 -5.30
C GLN A 70 15.09 -6.79 -6.60
N HIS A 71 14.19 -7.45 -7.33
CA HIS A 71 13.73 -7.02 -8.65
C HIS A 71 12.23 -7.30 -8.83
N PHE A 72 11.40 -6.32 -8.43
CA PHE A 72 9.96 -6.35 -8.68
C PHE A 72 9.43 -4.96 -9.01
N ALA A 73 8.24 -4.91 -9.60
CA ALA A 73 7.55 -3.67 -9.94
C ALA A 73 6.03 -3.83 -9.80
N TYR A 74 5.32 -2.71 -9.73
CA TYR A 74 3.86 -2.66 -9.88
C TYR A 74 3.49 -2.12 -11.26
N GLN A 75 2.76 -2.89 -12.06
CA GLN A 75 2.24 -2.48 -13.37
C GLN A 75 0.74 -2.18 -13.25
N ILE A 76 0.42 -0.99 -12.76
CA ILE A 76 -0.95 -0.58 -12.42
C ILE A 76 -1.68 -0.12 -13.68
N PRO A 77 -2.79 -0.79 -14.09
CA PRO A 77 -3.54 -0.37 -15.27
C PRO A 77 -4.27 0.95 -15.01
N LEU A 78 -4.06 1.95 -15.84
CA LEU A 78 -4.85 3.19 -15.82
C LEU A 78 -5.98 3.04 -16.84
N ASN A 79 -7.21 3.40 -16.47
CA ASN A 79 -8.36 3.26 -17.39
C ASN A 79 -8.12 4.05 -18.69
N ASN A 80 -8.29 3.38 -19.83
CA ASN A 80 -8.06 3.93 -21.17
C ASN A 80 -9.04 5.07 -21.54
N ASP A 81 -10.16 5.21 -20.81
CA ASP A 81 -11.17 6.25 -21.08
C ASP A 81 -10.77 7.64 -20.54
N GLN A 82 -9.56 7.78 -19.99
CA GLN A 82 -9.06 9.06 -19.50
C GLN A 82 -8.16 9.72 -20.56
N PRO A 83 -8.29 11.04 -20.78
CA PRO A 83 -7.44 11.75 -21.72
C PRO A 83 -5.97 11.63 -21.28
N GLU A 84 -5.06 11.54 -22.25
CA GLU A 84 -3.60 11.46 -22.03
C GLU A 84 -3.04 12.62 -21.20
N THR A 85 -3.79 13.72 -21.08
CA THR A 85 -3.45 14.91 -20.29
C THR A 85 -3.79 14.79 -18.81
N LYS A 86 -4.33 13.65 -18.35
CA LYS A 86 -4.69 13.45 -16.95
C LYS A 86 -3.44 13.23 -16.09
N ASN A 87 -3.31 14.07 -15.06
CA ASN A 87 -2.28 13.92 -14.04
C ASN A 87 -2.74 12.97 -12.92
N TYR A 88 -1.82 12.14 -12.45
CA TYR A 88 -2.02 11.24 -11.32
C TYR A 88 -1.07 11.60 -10.18
N ILE A 89 -1.52 11.39 -8.95
CA ILE A 89 -0.68 11.48 -7.76
C ILE A 89 -0.42 10.05 -7.32
N LEU A 90 0.86 9.67 -7.26
CA LEU A 90 1.29 8.42 -6.66
C LEU A 90 1.71 8.71 -5.21
N ILE A 91 1.08 8.01 -4.27
CA ILE A 91 1.51 7.98 -2.87
C ILE A 91 2.07 6.59 -2.60
N LEU A 92 3.29 6.55 -2.09
CA LEU A 92 3.94 5.34 -1.62
C LEU A 92 4.05 5.43 -0.10
N ASN A 93 3.46 4.45 0.57
CA ASN A 93 3.54 4.30 2.02
C ASN A 93 4.66 3.31 2.32
N PHE A 94 5.63 3.72 3.13
CA PHE A 94 6.75 2.88 3.53
C PHE A 94 6.78 2.77 5.05
N ALA A 95 7.02 1.56 5.54
CA ALA A 95 7.51 1.31 6.88
C ALA A 95 8.71 0.39 6.78
N GLU A 96 9.76 0.70 7.53
CA GLU A 96 10.87 -0.21 7.72
C GLU A 96 10.63 -0.98 9.02
N GLN A 97 10.53 -2.30 8.90
CA GLN A 97 10.46 -3.18 10.05
C GLN A 97 11.84 -3.76 10.32
N CYS A 98 12.58 -3.12 11.23
CA CYS A 98 13.79 -3.71 11.77
C CYS A 98 13.39 -4.77 12.79
N LYS A 99 13.52 -6.07 12.43
CA LYS A 99 13.71 -7.07 13.48
C LYS A 99 15.02 -6.71 14.17
N ASN A 100 14.96 -6.36 15.45
CA ASN A 100 16.18 -6.29 16.27
C ASN A 100 16.72 -7.73 16.30
N PHE A 101 17.77 -7.99 15.52
CA PHE A 101 18.53 -9.23 15.58
C PHE A 101 19.43 -9.24 16.81
#